data_AF-A0AAP3BAI5-F1
#
_entry.id   AF-A0AAP3BAI5-F1
#
_cell.length_a   1.000
_cell.length_b   1.000
_cell.length_c   1.000
_cell.angle_alpha   90.00
_cell.angle_beta   90.00
_cell.angle_gamma   90.00
#
_symmetry.space_group_name_H-M   'P 1'
#
loop_
_entity.id
_entity.type
_entity.pdbx_description
1 polymer ?
#
loop_
_entity_poly.entity_id
_entity_poly.type
_entity_poly.pdbx_seq_one_letter_code
_entity_poly.pdbx_strand_id
1 'polypeptide(L)'
;MHITIFRRRFTPWGVDGTMVINGVIVSGTVEHPYNYLPAGDYLILPLPLKFKKKIEVDVKKKHHKKEKEFKTEIVEEYKNMPVIHKGKHKIFPVAGKPYITAGLGPLALKYGSIVMGKSLMTGLVAYDENLFQKFCKKIEELADENEIIDLHIKYLGEKEIPQKYLAFFPGKVL
;
A
#
# COMPACT_ATOMS: atom_id res chain seq x y z
N MET A 1 -14.51 9.17 -1.60
CA MET A 1 -13.13 9.73 -1.74
C MET A 1 -12.54 9.36 -3.10
N HIS A 2 -11.89 10.29 -3.81
CA HIS A 2 -11.31 10.04 -5.15
C HIS A 2 -9.78 10.09 -5.11
N ILE A 3 -9.15 8.96 -5.38
CA ILE A 3 -7.70 8.78 -5.40
C ILE A 3 -7.24 8.60 -6.84
N THR A 4 -6.16 9.29 -7.22
CA THR A 4 -5.48 9.06 -8.50
C THR A 4 -4.00 8.84 -8.28
N ILE A 5 -3.48 7.75 -8.84
CA ILE A 5 -2.05 7.48 -8.91
C ILE A 5 -1.58 7.78 -10.33
N PHE A 6 -0.71 8.79 -10.46
CA PHE A 6 -0.05 9.13 -11.71
C PHE A 6 1.30 8.43 -11.78
N ARG A 7 1.44 7.45 -12.67
CA ARG A 7 2.72 6.77 -12.95
C ARG A 7 3.57 7.64 -13.87
N ARG A 8 4.78 7.95 -13.40
CA ARG A 8 5.70 8.89 -14.04
C ARG A 8 6.84 8.17 -14.74
N ARG A 9 7.48 7.20 -14.08
CA ARG A 9 8.68 6.53 -14.59
C ARG A 9 8.62 5.04 -14.36
N PHE A 10 8.98 4.28 -15.39
CA PHE A 10 9.13 2.84 -15.35
C PHE A 10 10.61 2.53 -15.39
N THR A 11 11.11 1.91 -14.33
CA THR A 11 12.52 1.57 -14.22
C THR A 11 12.67 0.13 -13.74
N PRO A 12 13.86 -0.48 -13.92
CA PRO A 12 14.14 -1.80 -13.36
C PRO A 12 14.00 -1.88 -11.83
N TRP A 13 14.00 -0.73 -11.15
CA TRP A 13 13.94 -0.62 -9.70
C TRP A 13 12.52 -0.38 -9.17
N GLY A 14 11.57 -0.04 -10.04
CA GLY A 14 10.20 0.24 -9.66
C GLY A 14 9.47 1.14 -10.65
N VAL A 15 8.15 1.22 -10.45
CA VAL A 15 7.30 2.19 -11.13
C VAL A 15 7.03 3.34 -10.18
N ASP A 16 7.61 4.49 -10.46
CA ASP A 16 7.43 5.69 -9.64
C ASP A 16 6.11 6.37 -9.98
N GLY A 17 5.35 6.70 -8.95
CA GLY A 17 4.11 7.45 -9.07
C GLY A 17 3.98 8.60 -8.09
N THR A 18 2.86 9.31 -8.21
CA THR A 18 2.39 10.30 -7.24
C THR A 18 0.93 10.04 -6.95
N MET A 19 0.58 9.95 -5.68
CA MET A 19 -0.79 9.82 -5.20
C MET A 19 -1.38 11.21 -4.99
N VAL A 20 -2.51 11.44 -5.65
CA VAL A 20 -3.35 12.63 -5.51
C VAL A 20 -4.68 12.18 -4.92
N ILE A 21 -5.12 12.82 -3.85
CA ILE A 21 -6.40 12.56 -3.19
C ILE A 21 -7.24 13.82 -3.30
N ASN A 22 -8.42 13.73 -3.91
CA ASN A 22 -9.33 14.86 -4.12
C ASN A 22 -8.58 16.11 -4.63
N GLY A 23 -7.73 15.97 -5.65
CA GLY A 23 -6.95 17.08 -6.22
C GLY A 23 -5.68 17.50 -5.48
N VAL A 24 -5.42 16.98 -4.28
CA VAL A 24 -4.22 17.33 -3.50
C VAL A 24 -3.14 16.26 -3.63
N ILE A 25 -1.90 16.68 -3.89
CA ILE A 25 -0.74 15.79 -3.85
C ILE A 25 -0.49 15.38 -2.40
N VAL A 26 -0.60 14.08 -2.11
CA VAL A 26 -0.45 13.55 -0.75
C VAL A 26 0.89 12.85 -0.57
N SER A 27 1.26 11.96 -1.49
CA SER A 27 2.47 11.16 -1.34
C SER A 27 3.07 10.76 -2.68
N GLY A 28 4.35 10.37 -2.64
CA GLY A 28 4.91 9.53 -3.69
C GLY A 28 4.37 8.11 -3.58
N THR A 29 4.46 7.37 -4.67
CA THR A 29 4.20 5.92 -4.69
C THR A 29 5.28 5.18 -5.44
N VAL A 30 5.50 3.92 -5.08
CA VAL A 30 6.38 3.02 -5.84
C VAL A 30 5.73 1.64 -5.93
N GLU A 31 5.77 1.06 -7.12
CA GLU A 31 5.23 -0.27 -7.42
C GLU A 31 6.32 -1.20 -7.94
N HIS A 32 6.08 -2.52 -7.85
CA HIS A 32 7.02 -3.52 -8.35
C HIS A 32 7.27 -3.33 -9.85
N PRO A 33 8.53 -3.36 -10.34
CA PRO A 33 8.86 -3.06 -11.75
C PRO A 33 8.20 -4.00 -12.77
N TYR A 34 7.92 -5.25 -12.37
CA TYR A 34 7.34 -6.29 -13.23
C TYR A 34 5.98 -6.83 -12.77
N ASN A 35 5.49 -6.36 -11.62
CA ASN A 35 4.29 -6.93 -10.97
C ASN A 35 3.42 -5.80 -10.43
N TYR A 36 3.24 -4.76 -11.24
CA TYR A 36 2.37 -3.62 -10.98
C TYR A 36 1.00 -3.86 -11.64
N LEU A 37 -0.05 -3.21 -11.13
CA LEU A 37 -1.40 -3.35 -11.71
C LEU A 37 -1.49 -2.69 -13.09
N PRO A 38 -2.36 -3.10 -14.02
CA PRO A 38 -2.58 -2.29 -15.22
C PRO A 38 -3.18 -0.92 -14.86
N ALA A 39 -3.03 0.08 -15.73
CA ALA A 39 -3.79 1.32 -15.59
C ALA A 39 -5.30 1.04 -15.73
N GLY A 40 -6.11 1.86 -15.07
CA GLY A 40 -7.55 1.74 -15.08
C GLY A 40 -8.18 2.12 -13.75
N ASP A 41 -9.45 1.76 -13.62
CA ASP A 41 -10.30 2.13 -12.49
C ASP A 41 -10.46 0.96 -11.52
N TYR A 42 -10.34 1.27 -10.23
CA TYR A 42 -10.31 0.36 -9.12
C TYR A 42 -11.10 0.95 -7.95
N LEU A 43 -11.44 0.10 -6.99
CA LEU A 43 -11.99 0.49 -5.70
C LEU A 43 -10.97 0.17 -4.60
N ILE A 44 -11.00 0.92 -3.51
CA ILE A 44 -10.28 0.57 -2.29
C ILE A 44 -11.27 0.16 -1.21
N LEU A 45 -11.01 -0.98 -0.58
CA LEU A 45 -11.82 -1.53 0.50
C LEU A 45 -10.91 -1.87 1.70
N PRO A 46 -11.26 -1.45 2.93
CA PRO A 46 -10.56 -1.93 4.11
C PRO A 46 -10.92 -3.40 4.35
N LEU A 47 -9.97 -4.30 4.12
CA LEU A 47 -10.18 -5.73 4.30
C LEU A 47 -9.09 -6.35 5.19
N PRO A 48 -9.44 -7.33 6.03
CA PRO A 48 -8.46 -8.05 6.83
C PRO A 48 -7.58 -8.92 5.93
N LEU A 49 -6.29 -8.62 5.87
CA LEU A 49 -5.27 -9.41 5.19
C LEU A 49 -4.45 -10.23 6.19
N LYS A 50 -4.14 -11.45 5.78
CA LYS A 50 -3.36 -12.41 6.57
C LYS A 50 -1.87 -12.25 6.30
N PHE A 51 -1.09 -12.00 7.35
CA PHE A 51 0.36 -11.90 7.34
C PHE A 51 0.98 -13.03 8.16
N LYS A 52 2.13 -13.54 7.70
CA LYS A 52 2.94 -14.52 8.44
C LYS A 52 4.10 -13.79 9.09
N LYS A 53 4.14 -13.76 10.41
CA LYS A 53 5.23 -13.15 11.18
C LYS A 53 6.11 -14.26 11.76
N LYS A 54 7.42 -14.17 11.52
CA LYS A 54 8.41 -15.05 12.15
C LYS A 54 8.76 -14.47 13.52
N ILE A 55 8.62 -15.27 14.57
CA ILE A 55 8.95 -14.91 15.94
C ILE A 55 10.02 -15.90 16.43
N GLU A 56 11.02 -15.40 17.14
CA GLU A 56 12.02 -16.24 17.81
C GLU A 56 11.57 -16.53 19.24
N VAL A 57 11.48 -17.81 19.59
CA VAL A 57 11.06 -18.26 20.92
C VAL A 57 12.24 -18.95 21.60
N ASP A 58 12.57 -18.48 22.81
CA ASP A 58 13.61 -19.06 23.67
C ASP A 58 13.17 -20.45 24.18
N VAL A 59 13.89 -21.51 23.80
CA VAL A 59 13.66 -22.84 24.36
C VAL A 59 14.68 -23.11 25.47
N LYS A 60 14.21 -23.23 26.72
CA LYS A 60 15.05 -23.64 27.85
C LYS A 60 15.39 -25.13 27.74
N LYS A 61 16.67 -25.49 27.61
CA LYS A 61 17.12 -26.88 27.74
C LYS A 61 16.94 -27.37 29.18
N LYS A 62 16.33 -28.54 29.35
CA LYS A 62 16.55 -29.37 30.54
C LYS A 62 17.92 -30.05 30.37
N HIS A 63 18.82 -29.87 31.34
CA HIS A 63 20.17 -30.46 31.47
C HIS A 63 21.37 -29.68 30.89
N HIS A 64 22.07 -29.00 31.81
CA HIS A 64 23.52 -28.78 31.94
C HIS A 64 24.43 -28.20 30.83
N LYS A 65 23.93 -27.70 29.69
CA LYS A 65 24.77 -26.91 28.75
C LYS A 65 24.13 -25.55 28.43
N LYS A 66 24.80 -24.45 28.80
CA LYS A 66 24.37 -23.04 28.59
C LYS A 66 24.48 -22.63 27.12
N GLU A 67 23.68 -23.23 26.24
CA GLU A 67 23.44 -22.72 24.89
C GLU A 67 21.94 -22.39 24.78
N LYS A 68 21.62 -21.11 24.51
CA LYS A 68 20.25 -20.70 24.19
C LYS A 68 19.94 -21.20 22.78
N GLU A 69 18.93 -22.05 22.65
CA GLU A 69 18.46 -22.53 21.36
C GLU A 69 17.18 -21.76 21.00
N PHE A 70 17.22 -21.01 19.90
CA PHE A 70 16.09 -20.24 19.42
C PHE A 70 15.31 -21.09 18.41
N LYS A 71 14.01 -21.28 18.63
CA LYS A 71 13.11 -21.83 17.62
C LYS A 71 12.35 -20.71 16.95
N THR A 72 12.28 -20.73 15.63
CA THR A 72 11.43 -19.81 14.86
C THR A 72 10.02 -20.36 14.76
N GLU A 73 9.05 -19.67 15.35
CA GLU A 73 7.63 -19.94 15.18
C GLU A 73 7.03 -18.98 14.15
N ILE A 74 6.08 -19.46 13.35
CA ILE A 74 5.32 -18.64 12.39
C ILE A 74 3.95 -18.38 13.00
N VAL A 75 3.71 -17.13 13.38
CA VAL A 75 2.41 -16.68 13.88
C VAL A 75 1.64 -15.98 12.76
N GLU A 76 0.34 -16.23 12.73
CA GLU A 76 -0.58 -15.59 11.79
C GLU A 76 -1.14 -14.31 12.41
N GLU A 77 -0.97 -13.19 11.71
CA GLU A 77 -1.45 -11.87 12.12
C GLU A 77 -2.42 -11.36 11.05
N TYR A 78 -3.59 -10.88 11.45
CA TYR A 78 -4.56 -10.24 10.55
C TYR A 78 -4.49 -8.74 10.74
N LYS A 79 -4.36 -7.99 9.64
CA LYS A 79 -4.41 -6.52 9.65
C LYS A 79 -5.41 -6.02 8.63
N ASN A 80 -6.22 -5.05 9.01
CA ASN A 80 -7.04 -4.30 8.05
C ASN A 80 -6.12 -3.50 7.15
N MET A 81 -6.23 -3.74 5.85
CA MET A 81 -5.40 -3.09 4.84
C MET A 81 -6.31 -2.44 3.78
N PRO A 82 -5.86 -1.32 3.18
CA PRO A 82 -6.53 -0.71 2.04
C PRO A 82 -6.30 -1.57 0.79
N VAL A 83 -7.19 -2.53 0.55
CA VAL A 83 -7.11 -3.50 -0.54
C VAL A 83 -7.63 -2.87 -1.83
N ILE A 84 -6.87 -3.04 -2.91
CA ILE A 84 -7.23 -2.58 -4.25
C ILE A 84 -8.08 -3.68 -4.92
N HIS A 85 -9.23 -3.32 -5.43
CA HIS A 85 -10.18 -4.23 -6.04
C HIS A 85 -10.59 -3.78 -7.44
N LYS A 86 -10.67 -4.72 -8.40
CA LYS A 86 -11.10 -4.45 -9.77
C LYS A 86 -12.48 -5.10 -9.99
N GLY A 87 -13.52 -4.28 -10.19
CA GLY A 87 -14.90 -4.73 -10.46
C GLY A 87 -15.85 -4.71 -9.24
N LYS A 88 -17.03 -5.33 -9.37
CA LYS A 88 -18.08 -5.42 -8.32
C LYS A 88 -18.20 -6.84 -7.71
N HIS A 89 -17.18 -7.69 -7.82
CA HIS A 89 -17.31 -9.12 -7.47
C HIS A 89 -16.88 -9.46 -6.03
N LYS A 90 -17.56 -10.47 -5.46
CA LYS A 90 -17.59 -10.86 -4.04
C LYS A 90 -16.24 -10.78 -3.31
N ILE A 91 -16.30 -10.13 -2.16
CA ILE A 91 -15.23 -9.98 -1.16
C ILE A 91 -15.13 -11.30 -0.40
N PHE A 92 -13.98 -11.96 -0.51
CA PHE A 92 -13.58 -13.04 0.41
C PHE A 92 -12.20 -12.67 0.97
N PRO A 93 -11.87 -13.02 2.24
CA PRO A 93 -10.53 -12.90 2.78
C PRO A 93 -9.64 -13.94 2.09
N VAL A 94 -9.07 -13.58 0.95
CA VAL A 94 -8.25 -14.48 0.13
C VAL A 94 -6.87 -13.87 -0.01
N ALA A 95 -5.85 -14.60 0.42
CA ALA A 95 -4.46 -14.27 0.19
C ALA A 95 -4.23 -13.88 -1.29
N GLY A 96 -3.31 -12.95 -1.55
CA GLY A 96 -2.93 -12.60 -2.92
C GLY A 96 -3.69 -11.45 -3.57
N LYS A 97 -4.21 -10.50 -2.79
CA LYS A 97 -4.81 -9.26 -3.30
C LYS A 97 -3.80 -8.11 -3.27
N PRO A 98 -3.84 -7.18 -4.25
CA PRO A 98 -3.09 -5.93 -4.17
C PRO A 98 -3.62 -5.05 -3.04
N TYR A 99 -2.74 -4.33 -2.36
CA TYR A 99 -3.10 -3.38 -1.32
C TYR A 99 -2.11 -2.22 -1.29
N ILE A 100 -2.50 -1.10 -0.66
CA ILE A 100 -1.60 0.02 -0.39
C ILE A 100 -0.91 -0.21 0.97
N THR A 101 0.38 0.05 1.04
CA THR A 101 1.16 -0.14 2.28
C THR A 101 2.20 0.98 2.46
N ALA A 102 2.62 1.21 3.69
CA ALA A 102 3.92 1.85 3.94
C ALA A 102 5.05 0.83 3.73
N GLY A 103 6.21 1.32 3.30
CA GLY A 103 7.40 0.51 3.07
C GLY A 103 8.54 1.32 2.47
N LEU A 104 9.71 0.71 2.33
CA LEU A 104 10.89 1.39 1.76
C LEU A 104 11.03 1.19 0.25
N GLY A 105 10.51 0.10 -0.30
CA GLY A 105 10.71 -0.18 -1.72
C GLY A 105 9.85 -1.32 -2.25
N PRO A 106 9.89 -1.52 -3.58
CA PRO A 106 8.87 -2.28 -4.26
C PRO A 106 9.24 -3.75 -4.53
N LEU A 107 10.50 -4.14 -4.39
CA LEU A 107 10.98 -5.46 -4.79
C LEU A 107 10.41 -6.61 -3.95
N ALA A 108 10.02 -6.33 -2.70
CA ALA A 108 9.34 -7.30 -1.85
C ALA A 108 7.81 -7.29 -2.04
N LEU A 109 7.26 -6.35 -2.83
CA LEU A 109 5.83 -6.26 -3.06
C LEU A 109 5.34 -7.39 -3.94
N LYS A 110 4.14 -7.86 -3.62
CA LYS A 110 3.47 -8.94 -4.34
C LYS A 110 2.12 -8.46 -4.84
N TYR A 111 1.59 -9.18 -5.83
CA TYR A 111 0.20 -9.08 -6.28
C TYR A 111 -0.24 -7.70 -6.81
N GLY A 112 0.68 -6.83 -7.22
CA GLY A 112 0.32 -5.46 -7.63
C GLY A 112 0.15 -4.48 -6.47
N SER A 113 0.62 -4.81 -5.27
CA SER A 113 0.60 -3.87 -4.14
C SER A 113 1.46 -2.64 -4.43
N ILE A 114 1.08 -1.53 -3.79
CA ILE A 114 1.65 -0.21 -4.01
C ILE A 114 2.18 0.32 -2.68
N VAL A 115 3.41 0.81 -2.66
CA VAL A 115 3.96 1.49 -1.49
C VAL A 115 3.68 2.98 -1.61
N MET A 116 3.22 3.60 -0.52
CA MET A 116 3.13 5.05 -0.38
C MET A 116 4.20 5.58 0.58
N GLY A 117 4.70 6.78 0.31
CA GLY A 117 5.68 7.45 1.14
C GLY A 117 6.28 8.68 0.47
N LYS A 118 7.25 9.33 1.13
CA LYS A 118 7.95 10.47 0.52
C LYS A 118 8.96 9.97 -0.52
N SER A 119 8.81 10.35 -1.78
CA SER A 119 9.79 9.96 -2.82
C SER A 119 11.19 10.45 -2.46
N LEU A 120 12.16 9.53 -2.38
CA LEU A 120 13.57 9.85 -2.12
C LEU A 120 14.38 9.81 -3.41
N MET A 121 14.29 8.69 -4.12
CA MET A 121 14.90 8.48 -5.43
C MET A 121 14.04 7.49 -6.23
N THR A 122 14.36 7.31 -7.50
CA THR A 122 13.69 6.34 -8.37
C THR A 122 13.64 4.96 -7.70
N GLY A 123 12.46 4.36 -7.61
CA GLY A 123 12.27 3.04 -7.00
C GLY A 123 12.31 3.02 -5.47
N LEU A 124 12.40 4.17 -4.80
CA LEU A 124 12.52 4.26 -3.34
C LEU A 124 11.66 5.39 -2.75
N VAL A 125 10.87 5.04 -1.74
CA VAL A 125 10.14 6.00 -0.91
C VAL A 125 10.58 5.86 0.54
N ALA A 126 10.62 6.99 1.25
CA ALA A 126 10.80 6.99 2.68
C ALA A 126 9.55 6.40 3.33
N TYR A 127 9.78 5.49 4.25
CA TYR A 127 8.74 4.95 5.11
C TYR A 127 8.16 6.08 5.98
N ASP A 128 6.85 6.30 5.88
CA ASP A 128 6.11 7.27 6.67
C ASP A 128 4.89 6.58 7.30
N GLU A 129 5.10 6.06 8.50
CA GLU A 129 4.05 5.36 9.25
C GLU A 129 2.91 6.30 9.63
N ASN A 130 3.20 7.56 9.97
CA ASN A 130 2.18 8.51 10.39
C ASN A 130 1.22 8.84 9.24
N LEU A 131 1.77 9.08 8.04
CA LEU A 131 0.96 9.31 6.85
C LEU A 131 0.12 8.09 6.49
N PHE A 132 0.71 6.90 6.56
CA PHE A 132 0.01 5.66 6.25
C PHE A 132 -1.10 5.35 7.27
N GLN A 133 -0.87 5.56 8.56
CA GLN A 133 -1.89 5.36 9.60
C GLN A 133 -3.05 6.34 9.44
N LYS A 134 -2.78 7.62 9.12
CA LYS A 134 -3.83 8.60 8.78
C LYS A 134 -4.64 8.17 7.56
N PHE A 135 -3.96 7.67 6.53
CA PHE A 135 -4.59 7.16 5.32
C PHE A 135 -5.51 5.97 5.61
N CYS A 136 -5.02 4.96 6.36
CA CYS A 136 -5.83 3.81 6.76
C CYS A 136 -7.04 4.23 7.60
N LYS A 137 -6.84 5.09 8.59
CA LYS A 137 -7.94 5.62 9.42
C LYS A 137 -9.00 6.31 8.57
N LYS A 138 -8.59 7.13 7.59
CA LYS A 138 -9.54 7.83 6.72
C LYS A 138 -10.33 6.86 5.84
N ILE A 139 -9.70 5.78 5.37
CA ILE A 139 -10.38 4.73 4.61
C ILE A 139 -11.39 3.98 5.46
N GLU A 140 -11.04 3.69 6.72
CA GLU A 140 -11.96 3.03 7.66
C GLU A 140 -13.17 3.93 7.98
N GLU A 141 -12.96 5.21 8.30
CA GLU A 141 -14.04 6.18 8.52
C GLU A 141 -15.03 6.25 7.34
N LEU A 142 -14.51 6.31 6.11
CA LEU A 142 -15.33 6.38 4.91
C LEU A 142 -16.06 5.06 4.62
N ALA A 143 -15.44 3.91 4.93
CA ALA A 143 -16.09 2.63 4.80
C ALA A 143 -17.24 2.45 5.80
N ASP A 144 -17.08 2.94 7.03
CA ASP A 144 -18.15 2.96 8.05
C ASP A 144 -19.33 3.84 7.61
N GLU A 145 -19.06 4.92 6.87
CA GLU A 145 -20.06 5.80 6.25
C GLU A 145 -20.67 5.21 4.95
N ASN A 146 -20.30 3.98 4.55
CA ASN A 146 -20.66 3.36 3.27
C ASN A 146 -20.27 4.21 2.03
N GLU A 147 -19.27 5.08 2.15
CA GLU A 147 -18.73 5.82 1.03
C GLU A 147 -17.83 4.96 0.15
N ILE A 148 -17.93 5.19 -1.16
CA ILE A 148 -17.06 4.53 -2.14
C ILE A 148 -15.73 5.29 -2.23
N ILE A 149 -14.64 4.51 -2.25
CA ILE A 149 -13.28 5.02 -2.42
C ILE A 149 -12.80 4.59 -3.80
N ASP A 150 -12.81 5.53 -4.73
CA ASP A 150 -12.38 5.29 -6.10
C ASP A 150 -10.86 5.46 -6.22
N LEU A 151 -10.22 4.53 -6.93
CA LEU A 151 -8.80 4.59 -7.27
C LEU A 151 -8.62 4.53 -8.78
N HIS A 152 -8.02 5.58 -9.33
CA HIS A 152 -7.66 5.66 -10.74
C HIS A 152 -6.14 5.57 -10.91
N ILE A 153 -5.67 4.59 -11.66
CA ILE A 153 -4.26 4.45 -12.00
C ILE A 153 -4.06 4.92 -13.44
N LYS A 154 -3.24 5.96 -13.63
CA LYS A 154 -3.02 6.60 -14.95
C LYS A 154 -1.54 6.59 -15.32
N TYR A 155 -1.26 6.31 -16.59
CA TYR A 155 0.06 6.52 -17.18
C TYR A 155 0.19 7.97 -17.58
N LEU A 156 1.17 8.66 -16.99
CA LEU A 156 1.44 10.05 -17.33
C LEU A 156 2.65 10.16 -18.27
N GLY A 157 3.67 9.30 -18.10
CA GLY A 157 4.89 9.32 -18.92
C GLY A 157 5.75 10.59 -18.76
N GLU A 158 5.25 11.60 -18.06
CA GLU A 158 5.88 12.88 -17.80
C GLU A 158 6.20 13.05 -16.31
N LYS A 159 7.11 13.99 -15.99
CA LYS A 159 7.54 14.25 -14.61
C LYS A 159 6.52 15.06 -13.79
N GLU A 160 5.73 15.91 -14.44
CA GLU A 160 4.82 16.88 -13.80
C GLU A 160 3.35 16.49 -13.97
N ILE A 161 2.55 16.67 -12.93
CA ILE A 161 1.12 16.33 -12.91
C ILE A 161 0.32 17.48 -13.54
N PRO A 162 -0.53 17.22 -14.56
CA PRO A 162 -1.32 18.27 -15.20
C PRO A 162 -2.24 19.00 -14.22
N GLN A 163 -2.27 20.33 -14.29
CA GLN A 163 -3.05 21.19 -13.39
C GLN A 163 -4.55 20.85 -13.35
N LYS A 164 -5.12 20.32 -14.45
CA LYS A 164 -6.52 19.86 -14.51
C LYS A 164 -6.87 18.81 -13.45
N TYR A 165 -5.89 18.06 -12.96
CA TYR A 165 -6.09 17.06 -11.92
C TYR A 165 -5.92 17.61 -10.50
N LEU A 166 -5.40 18.83 -10.35
CA LEU A 166 -5.17 19.51 -9.09
C LEU A 166 -6.29 20.51 -8.73
N ALA A 167 -7.21 20.77 -9.67
CA ALA A 167 -8.20 21.85 -9.58
C ALA A 167 -9.51 21.50 -8.86
N PHE A 168 -9.62 20.34 -8.20
CA PHE A 168 -10.85 19.95 -7.48
C PHE A 168 -10.65 20.12 -5.97
N PHE A 169 -11.30 21.10 -5.35
CA PHE A 169 -11.35 21.24 -3.88
C PHE A 169 -12.79 21.48 -3.43
N PRO A 170 -13.37 20.49 -2.72
CA PRO A 170 -13.98 20.82 -1.46
C PRO A 170 -13.64 19.77 -0.39
N GLY A 171 -12.86 20.16 0.62
CA GLY A 171 -12.67 19.38 1.85
C GLY A 171 -11.22 19.34 2.37
N LYS A 172 -11.07 19.33 3.70
CA LYS A 172 -9.77 19.13 4.38
C LYS A 172 -9.22 17.77 3.98
N VAL A 173 -8.00 17.76 3.44
CA VAL A 173 -7.32 16.56 2.97
C VAL A 173 -6.45 16.00 4.10
N LEU A 174 -6.87 14.83 4.60
CA LEU A 174 -6.21 13.96 5.59
C LEU A 174 -6.01 14.49 7.03
#